data_AF-A0A970YWM4-F1
#
_entry.id   AF-A0A970YWM4-F1
#
_cell.length_a   1.000
_cell.length_b   1.000
_cell.length_c   1.000
_cell.angle_alpha   90.00
_cell.angle_beta   90.00
_cell.angle_gamma   90.00
#
_symmetry.space_group_name_H-M   'P 1'
#
loop_
_entity.id
_entity.type
_entity.pdbx_description
1 polymer ?
#
loop_
_entity_poly.entity_id
_entity_poly.type
_entity_poly.pdbx_seq_one_letter_code
_entity_poly.pdbx_strand_id
1 'polypeptide(L)'
;YMKAITRAKDIGVDVAWSNPSFELWYLLHFEYRNTGIDRDEAKKRLNQLFGKEYQKNDKTLFSVLEPKVKDAIRNANRLLKEAGKEPKSAQMNPATNVVKLVEKLLEYEREK
;
A
#
# COMPACT_ATOMS: atom_id res chain seq x y z
N TYR A 1 11.08 12.70 2.28
CA TYR A 1 10.90 11.38 1.64
C TYR A 1 12.17 10.88 0.97
N MET A 2 12.67 11.51 -0.10
CA MET A 2 13.76 10.93 -0.89
C MET A 2 15.08 10.74 -0.13
N LYS A 3 15.50 11.68 0.72
CA LYS A 3 16.74 11.56 1.52
C LYS A 3 16.77 10.31 2.42
N ALA A 4 15.65 9.96 3.06
CA ALA A 4 15.55 8.79 3.92
C ALA A 4 15.57 7.48 3.11
N ILE A 5 14.90 7.46 1.95
CA ILE A 5 14.90 6.29 1.05
C ILE A 5 16.32 6.04 0.51
N THR A 6 17.04 7.09 0.10
CA THR A 6 18.43 6.97 -0.36
C THR A 6 19.33 6.43 0.75
N ARG A 7 19.26 7.00 1.95
CA ARG A 7 20.08 6.55 3.07
C ARG A 7 19.81 5.10 3.48
N ALA A 8 18.55 4.67 3.42
CA ALA A 8 18.18 3.28 3.70
C ALA A 8 18.76 2.32 2.66
N LYS A 9 18.71 2.68 1.37
CA LYS A 9 19.38 1.91 0.31
C LYS A 9 20.89 1.80 0.53
N ASP A 10 21.54 2.87 0.96
CA ASP A 10 22.99 2.89 1.23
C ASP A 10 23.40 1.91 2.35
N ILE A 11 22.49 1.57 3.26
CA ILE A 11 22.72 0.60 4.35
C ILE A 11 22.08 -0.77 4.06
N GLY A 12 21.64 -1.02 2.82
CA GLY A 12 21.04 -2.29 2.41
C GLY A 12 19.60 -2.52 2.90
N VAL A 13 18.88 -1.47 3.28
CA VAL A 13 17.49 -1.55 3.77
C VAL A 13 16.52 -1.06 2.70
N ASP A 14 15.64 -1.96 2.26
CA ASP A 14 14.50 -1.63 1.40
C ASP A 14 13.41 -0.91 2.20
N VAL A 15 12.91 0.22 1.69
CA VAL A 15 11.85 1.00 2.34
C VAL A 15 10.50 0.77 1.68
N ALA A 16 9.52 0.33 2.47
CA ALA A 16 8.12 0.31 2.07
C ALA A 16 7.48 1.70 2.25
N TRP A 17 6.74 2.16 1.25
CA TRP A 17 6.11 3.48 1.18
C TRP A 17 4.78 3.43 0.43
N SER A 18 3.90 4.37 0.75
CA SER A 18 2.61 4.60 0.08
C SER A 18 2.32 6.10 0.02
N ASN A 19 1.80 6.58 -1.10
CA ASN A 19 1.45 7.98 -1.35
C ASN A 19 -0.02 8.05 -1.81
N PRO A 20 -0.92 8.81 -1.12
CA PRO A 20 -0.64 9.86 -0.13
C PRO A 20 -0.30 9.37 1.28
N SER A 21 -0.64 8.13 1.62
CA SER A 21 -0.45 7.54 2.93
C SER A 21 -0.59 6.01 2.91
N PHE A 22 -0.32 5.35 4.03
CA PHE A 22 -0.42 3.89 4.15
C PHE A 22 -1.84 3.37 3.89
N GLU A 23 -2.87 4.17 4.17
CA GLU A 23 -4.27 3.85 3.93
C GLU A 23 -4.59 3.51 2.47
N LEU A 24 -3.79 3.98 1.51
CA LEU A 24 -3.89 3.53 0.12
C LEU A 24 -3.74 2.00 0.01
N TRP A 25 -2.82 1.39 0.78
CA TRP A 25 -2.64 -0.07 0.77
C TRP A 25 -3.92 -0.79 1.19
N TYR A 26 -4.65 -0.27 2.18
CA TYR A 26 -5.92 -0.83 2.62
C TYR A 26 -7.01 -0.68 1.55
N LEU A 27 -7.10 0.48 0.89
CA LEU A 27 -8.06 0.68 -0.20
C LEU A 27 -7.86 -0.31 -1.35
N LEU A 28 -6.61 -0.62 -1.69
CA LEU A 28 -6.28 -1.54 -2.77
C LEU A 28 -6.80 -2.97 -2.54
N HIS A 29 -7.16 -3.35 -1.30
CA HIS A 29 -7.82 -4.62 -1.02
C HIS A 29 -9.27 -4.67 -1.54
N PHE A 30 -9.91 -3.51 -1.70
CA PHE A 30 -11.33 -3.42 -2.08
C PHE A 30 -11.51 -2.91 -3.50
N GLU A 31 -10.69 -1.95 -3.93
CA GLU A 31 -10.86 -1.31 -5.22
C GLU A 31 -9.53 -0.93 -5.88
N TYR A 32 -9.51 -1.00 -7.21
CA TYR A 32 -8.42 -0.43 -7.98
C TYR A 32 -8.64 1.09 -8.12
N ARG A 33 -7.61 1.89 -7.84
CA ARG A 33 -7.68 3.34 -7.98
C ARG A 33 -6.36 3.89 -8.51
N ASN A 34 -6.41 4.56 -9.64
CA ASN A 34 -5.27 5.24 -10.28
C ASN A 34 -5.44 6.77 -10.39
N THR A 35 -6.57 7.31 -9.91
CA THR A 35 -6.77 8.75 -9.77
C THR A 35 -6.25 9.23 -8.44
N GLY A 36 -5.66 10.43 -8.42
CA GLY A 36 -5.13 11.05 -7.21
C GLY A 36 -6.16 11.03 -6.08
N ILE A 37 -5.67 10.76 -4.87
CA ILE A 37 -6.47 10.71 -3.65
C ILE A 37 -5.74 11.47 -2.55
N ASP A 38 -6.45 12.20 -1.72
CA ASP A 38 -5.86 12.76 -0.50
C ASP A 38 -6.06 11.82 0.70
N ARG A 39 -5.45 12.16 1.84
CA ARG A 39 -5.47 11.29 3.02
C ARG A 39 -6.85 11.21 3.66
N ASP A 40 -7.63 12.29 3.61
CA ASP A 40 -8.93 12.36 4.26
C ASP A 40 -9.99 11.67 3.40
N GLU A 41 -9.88 11.80 2.07
CA GLU A 41 -10.66 11.03 1.12
C GLU A 41 -10.37 9.53 1.27
N ALA A 42 -9.10 9.14 1.43
CA ALA A 42 -8.75 7.74 1.65
C ALA A 42 -9.41 7.16 2.91
N LYS A 43 -9.36 7.90 4.03
CA LYS A 43 -10.04 7.50 5.26
C LYS A 43 -11.56 7.46 5.10
N LYS A 44 -12.16 8.48 4.47
CA LYS A 44 -13.60 8.52 4.22
C LYS A 44 -14.06 7.31 3.40
N ARG A 45 -13.26 6.91 2.41
CA ARG A 45 -13.54 5.74 1.59
C ARG A 45 -13.42 4.43 2.38
N LEU A 46 -12.40 4.31 3.24
CA LEU A 46 -12.29 3.18 4.17
C LEU A 46 -13.48 3.10 5.13
N ASN A 47 -13.96 4.24 5.66
CA ASN A 47 -15.15 4.26 6.52
C ASN A 47 -16.38 3.69 5.82
N GLN A 48 -16.57 4.05 4.55
CA GLN A 48 -17.67 3.52 3.73
C GLN A 48 -17.53 2.01 3.49
N LEU A 49 -16.32 1.55 3.17
CA LEU A 49 -16.05 0.14 2.88
C LEU A 49 -16.18 -0.75 4.12
N PHE A 50 -15.78 -0.25 5.30
CA PHE A 50 -15.90 -0.98 6.56
C PHE A 50 -17.27 -0.84 7.23
N GLY A 51 -18.11 0.11 6.79
CA GLY A 51 -19.39 0.42 7.43
C GLY A 51 -19.26 0.98 8.85
N LYS A 52 -18.05 1.43 9.23
CA LYS A 52 -17.71 1.99 10.55
C LYS A 52 -16.54 2.96 10.41
N GLU A 53 -16.28 3.75 11.44
CA GLU A 53 -15.11 4.61 11.46
C GLU A 53 -13.81 3.78 11.47
N TYR A 54 -12.93 4.06 10.50
CA TYR A 54 -11.62 3.47 10.37
C TYR A 54 -10.69 3.96 11.48
N GLN A 55 -10.09 3.02 12.21
CA GLN A 55 -9.04 3.28 13.17
C GLN A 55 -7.78 2.49 12.83
N LYS A 56 -6.62 3.15 12.90
CA LYS A 56 -5.31 2.53 12.56
C LYS A 56 -4.96 1.32 13.41
N ASN A 57 -5.44 1.30 14.65
CA ASN A 57 -5.21 0.29 15.66
C ASN A 57 -6.40 -0.67 15.81
N ASP A 58 -7.32 -0.69 14.85
CA ASP A 58 -8.43 -1.63 14.86
C ASP A 58 -7.91 -3.06 14.69
N LYS A 59 -8.10 -3.88 15.73
CA LYS A 59 -7.67 -5.28 15.77
C LYS A 59 -8.38 -6.16 14.74
N THR A 60 -9.54 -5.72 14.25
CA THR A 60 -10.31 -6.43 13.21
C THR A 60 -9.84 -6.13 11.80
N LEU A 61 -8.91 -5.18 11.63
CA LEU A 61 -8.46 -4.76 10.30
C LEU A 61 -7.80 -5.92 9.54
N PHE A 62 -6.95 -6.70 10.19
CA PHE A 62 -6.25 -7.81 9.54
C PHE A 62 -7.22 -8.87 9.00
N SER A 63 -8.19 -9.32 9.81
CA SER A 63 -9.14 -10.37 9.38
C SER A 63 -10.04 -9.94 8.22
N VAL A 64 -10.31 -8.64 8.08
CA VAL A 64 -11.07 -8.09 6.95
C VAL A 64 -10.21 -7.99 5.68
N LEU A 65 -8.92 -7.72 5.82
CA LEU A 65 -8.00 -7.52 4.70
C LEU A 65 -7.38 -8.82 4.18
N GLU A 66 -7.02 -9.76 5.07
CA GLU A 66 -6.33 -11.00 4.76
C GLU A 66 -6.94 -11.78 3.58
N PRO A 67 -8.28 -12.01 3.51
CA PRO A 67 -8.89 -12.71 2.39
C PRO A 67 -8.73 -12.00 1.03
N LYS A 68 -8.42 -10.71 1.05
CA LYS A 68 -8.34 -9.82 -0.11
C LYS A 68 -6.91 -9.42 -0.47
N VAL A 69 -5.90 -9.97 0.19
CA VAL A 69 -4.48 -9.64 -0.06
C VAL A 69 -4.10 -9.86 -1.52
N LYS A 70 -4.63 -10.90 -2.18
CA LYS A 70 -4.39 -11.15 -3.61
C LYS A 70 -4.90 -10.00 -4.50
N ASP A 71 -6.04 -9.41 -4.16
CA ASP A 71 -6.57 -8.25 -4.88
C ASP A 71 -5.69 -7.01 -4.66
N ALA A 72 -5.21 -6.80 -3.44
CA ALA A 72 -4.29 -5.71 -3.12
C ALA A 72 -2.97 -5.83 -3.87
N ILE A 73 -2.39 -7.03 -3.94
CA ILE A 73 -1.17 -7.31 -4.72
C ILE A 73 -1.40 -7.00 -6.19
N ARG A 74 -2.49 -7.50 -6.79
CA ARG A 74 -2.85 -7.24 -8.19
C ARG A 74 -2.97 -5.74 -8.46
N ASN A 75 -3.70 -5.03 -7.61
CA ASN A 75 -3.98 -3.60 -7.78
C ASN A 75 -2.71 -2.75 -7.60
N ALA A 76 -1.87 -3.06 -6.60
CA ALA A 76 -0.61 -2.36 -6.37
C ALA A 76 0.41 -2.60 -7.48
N ASN A 77 0.55 -3.85 -7.96
CA ASN A 77 1.44 -4.17 -9.07
C ASN A 77 0.99 -3.48 -10.37
N ARG A 78 -0.32 -3.36 -10.60
CA ARG A 78 -0.86 -2.58 -11.71
C ARG A 78 -0.50 -1.09 -11.60
N LEU A 79 -0.65 -0.48 -10.42
CA LEU A 79 -0.24 0.92 -10.20
C LEU A 79 1.24 1.14 -10.45
N LEU A 80 2.11 0.26 -9.95
CA LEU A 80 3.55 0.35 -10.17
C LEU A 80 3.93 0.18 -11.64
N LYS A 81 3.21 -0.68 -12.36
CA LYS A 81 3.42 -0.86 -13.81
C LYS A 81 3.02 0.38 -14.60
N GLU A 82 1.86 0.98 -14.29
CA GLU A 82 1.37 2.21 -14.93
C GLU A 82 2.30 3.41 -14.64
N ALA A 83 3.01 3.38 -13.51
CA ALA A 83 3.94 4.42 -13.11
C ALA A 83 5.31 4.41 -13.83
N GLY A 84 5.66 3.35 -14.56
CA GLY A 84 6.93 3.24 -15.27
C GLY A 84 8.13 2.77 -14.42
N LYS A 85 9.32 2.79 -15.02
CA LYS A 85 10.53 2.09 -14.51
C LYS A 85 11.10 2.65 -13.20
N GLU A 86 10.85 3.92 -12.88
CA GLU A 86 11.33 4.56 -11.66
C GLU A 86 10.24 5.40 -11.00
N PRO A 87 9.31 4.77 -10.28
CA PRO A 87 8.28 5.50 -9.60
C PRO A 87 8.88 6.37 -8.49
N LYS A 88 9.02 7.67 -8.76
CA LYS A 88 9.44 8.66 -7.77
C LYS A 88 8.29 8.82 -6.78
N SER A 89 8.40 8.17 -5.62
CA SER A 89 7.33 8.06 -4.61
C SER A 89 6.65 9.38 -4.25
N ALA A 90 7.37 10.51 -4.27
CA ALA A 90 6.83 11.83 -3.95
C ALA A 90 6.02 12.48 -5.09
N GLN A 91 6.20 12.04 -6.33
CA GLN A 91 5.58 12.63 -7.53
C GLN A 91 4.35 11.83 -8.01
N MET A 92 4.08 10.68 -7.40
CA MET A 92 3.03 9.78 -7.84
C MET A 92 1.95 9.61 -6.80
N ASN A 93 0.74 9.97 -7.17
CA ASN A 93 -0.46 9.77 -6.37
C ASN A 93 -1.57 9.23 -7.28
N PRO A 94 -2.09 8.01 -7.03
CA PRO A 94 -1.78 7.09 -5.95
C PRO A 94 -0.63 6.13 -6.31
N ALA A 95 0.20 5.75 -5.33
CA ALA A 95 1.22 4.72 -5.53
C ALA A 95 1.71 4.07 -4.23
N THR A 96 2.10 2.80 -4.29
CA THR A 96 2.67 2.07 -3.15
C THR A 96 3.63 0.98 -3.60
N ASN A 97 4.74 0.79 -2.87
CA ASN A 97 5.61 -0.38 -3.02
C ASN A 97 5.51 -1.36 -1.85
N VAL A 98 4.51 -1.20 -0.97
CA VAL A 98 4.22 -2.13 0.14
C VAL A 98 3.99 -3.55 -0.37
N VAL A 99 3.49 -3.69 -1.59
CA VAL A 99 3.34 -4.99 -2.27
C VAL A 99 4.63 -5.82 -2.27
N LYS A 100 5.80 -5.19 -2.47
CA LYS A 100 7.08 -5.90 -2.48
C LYS A 100 7.44 -6.49 -1.11
N LEU A 101 7.06 -5.80 -0.03
CA LEU A 101 7.24 -6.31 1.33
C LEU A 101 6.30 -7.48 1.59
N VAL A 102 5.03 -7.34 1.22
CA VAL A 102 4.01 -8.38 1.44
C VAL A 102 4.31 -9.64 0.62
N GLU A 103 4.76 -9.50 -0.63
CA GLU A 103 5.19 -10.63 -1.46
C GLU A 103 6.35 -11.40 -0.80
N LYS A 104 7.39 -10.70 -0.30
CA LYS A 104 8.50 -11.31 0.45
C LYS A 104 8.03 -12.02 1.72
N LEU A 105 7.08 -11.44 2.46
CA LEU A 105 6.53 -12.07 3.67
C LEU A 105 5.76 -13.36 3.33
N LEU A 106 4.94 -13.32 2.27
CA LEU A 106 4.21 -14.51 1.81
C LEU A 106 5.13 -15.59 1.26
N GLU A 107 6.25 -15.22 0.62
CA GLU A 107 7.31 -16.17 0.24
C GLU A 107 7.89 -16.85 1.47
N TYR A 108 8.30 -16.06 2.46
CA TYR A 108 8.87 -16.57 3.70
C TYR A 108 7.89 -17.47 4.49
N GLU A 109 6.59 -17.18 4.45
CA GLU A 109 5.57 -18.06 5.06
C GLU A 109 5.39 -19.38 4.33
N ARG A 110 5.60 -19.43 3.01
CA ARG A 110 5.50 -20.68 2.22
C ARG A 110 6.72 -21.59 2.37
N GLU A 111 7.85 -21.04 2.75
CA GLU A 111 9.12 -21.76 2.94
C GLU A 111 9.26 -22.37 4.34
N LYS A 112 8.32 -22.08 5.25
CA LYS A 112 8.21 -22.69 6.58
C LYS A 112 7.33 -23.94 6.57
#